data_AF-A0A535RHH8-F1
#
_entry.id   AF-A0A535RHH8-F1
#
_cell.length_a   1.000
_cell.length_b   1.000
_cell.length_c   1.000
_cell.angle_alpha   90.00
_cell.angle_beta   90.00
_cell.angle_gamma   90.00
#
_symmetry.space_group_name_H-M   'P 1'
#
loop_
_entity.id
_entity.type
_entity.pdbx_description
1 polymer ?
#
loop_
_entity_poly.entity_id
_entity_poly.type
_entity_poly.pdbx_seq_one_letter_code
_entity_poly.pdbx_strand_id
1 'polypeptide(L)' 'MKLTTLTMVTVDGVMQGLGGPDEDRRGGFERGGWIASVFDDEADAFLNQVYQRADAFLF' A
#
# COMPACT_ATOMS: atom_id res chain seq x y z
N MET A 1 11.26 -18.07 10.92
CA MET A 1 11.04 -16.70 10.43
C MET A 1 10.54 -16.76 9.00
N LYS A 2 9.51 -15.98 8.67
CA LYS A 2 8.96 -15.85 7.32
C LYS A 2 9.05 -14.38 6.92
N LEU A 3 9.73 -14.09 5.80
CA LEU A 3 9.65 -12.79 5.17
C LEU A 3 8.28 -12.67 4.48
N THR A 4 7.53 -11.64 4.83
CA THR A 4 6.21 -11.34 4.26
C THR A 4 6.28 -9.95 3.63
N THR A 5 5.87 -9.84 2.38
CA THR A 5 5.78 -8.56 1.68
C THR A 5 4.33 -8.11 1.63
N LEU A 6 4.11 -6.83 1.91
CA LEU A 6 2.84 -6.16 1.67
C LEU A 6 3.09 -5.09 0.61
N THR A 7 2.34 -5.16 -0.49
CA THR A 7 2.49 -4.25 -1.63
C THR A 7 1.12 -3.82 -2.10
N MET A 8 0.95 -2.53 -2.34
CA MET A 8 -0.25 -1.99 -2.96
C MET A 8 0.11 -1.64 -4.40
N VAL A 9 -0.66 -2.22 -5.33
CA VAL A 9 -0.37 -2.14 -6.76
C VAL A 9 -1.67 -1.93 -7.51
N THR A 10 -1.65 -1.02 -8.47
CA THR A 10 -2.77 -0.85 -9.40
C THR A 10 -2.82 -2.00 -10.42
N VAL A 11 -3.96 -2.19 -11.08
CA VAL A 11 -4.10 -3.23 -12.13
C VAL A 11 -3.12 -3.01 -13.29
N ASP A 12 -2.76 -1.75 -13.59
CA ASP A 12 -1.75 -1.36 -14.58
C ASP A 12 -0.30 -1.37 -14.06
N GLY A 13 -0.06 -1.86 -12.83
CA GLY A 13 1.27 -2.20 -12.32
C GLY A 13 2.02 -1.07 -11.59
N VAL A 14 1.34 0.00 -11.20
CA VAL A 14 1.94 1.09 -10.43
C VAL A 14 1.94 0.74 -8.94
N MET A 15 3.13 0.68 -8.33
CA MET A 15 3.28 0.49 -6.89
C MET A 15 3.44 1.84 -6.19
N GLN A 16 2.60 2.08 -5.18
CA GLN A 16 2.65 3.25 -4.31
C GLN A 16 2.37 2.80 -2.87
N GLY A 17 2.78 3.61 -1.90
CA GLY A 17 2.48 3.51 -0.48
C GLY A 17 1.05 3.92 -0.14
N LEU A 18 0.85 4.40 1.10
CA LEU A 18 -0.47 4.51 1.73
C LEU A 18 -1.26 5.80 1.39
N GLY A 19 -0.94 6.51 0.31
CA GLY A 19 -1.89 7.50 -0.20
C GLY A 19 -1.46 8.96 -0.21
N GLY A 20 -0.16 9.26 -0.34
CA GLY A 20 0.26 10.65 -0.52
C GLY A 20 -0.30 11.21 -1.84
N PRO A 21 -1.00 12.37 -1.88
CA PRO A 21 -1.57 12.88 -3.13
C PRO A 21 -0.49 13.20 -4.18
N ASP A 22 0.71 13.55 -3.72
CA ASP A 22 1.91 13.79 -4.54
C ASP A 22 2.84 12.57 -4.63
N GLU A 23 2.36 11.39 -4.22
CA GLU A 23 3.12 10.16 -4.34
C GLU A 23 3.41 9.84 -5.82
N ASP A 24 4.64 9.39 -6.05
CA ASP A 24 5.32 9.21 -7.33
C ASP A 24 4.43 9.25 -8.59
N ARG A 25 4.46 10.37 -9.31
CA ARG A 25 3.77 10.57 -10.60
C ARG A 25 4.64 10.25 -11.82
N ARG A 26 5.85 9.71 -11.64
CA ARG A 26 6.74 9.36 -12.75
C ARG A 26 6.05 8.34 -13.66
N GLY A 27 6.32 8.43 -14.97
CA GLY A 27 5.69 7.54 -15.95
C GLY A 27 4.27 7.94 -16.37
N GLY A 28 3.79 9.13 -15.97
CA GLY A 28 2.49 9.67 -16.40
C GLY A 28 1.30 9.13 -15.58
N PHE A 29 1.56 8.63 -14.37
CA PHE A 29 0.51 8.20 -13.46
C PHE A 29 -0.04 9.40 -12.68
N GLU A 30 -1.26 9.83 -13.03
CA GLU A 30 -1.88 11.04 -12.47
C GLU A 30 -2.70 10.79 -11.19
N ARG A 31 -2.86 9.52 -10.77
CA ARG A 31 -3.69 9.13 -9.63
C ARG A 31 -2.86 8.97 -8.35
N GLY A 32 -1.99 9.94 -8.08
CA GLY A 32 -1.19 9.95 -6.86
C GLY A 32 -2.07 9.78 -5.62
N GLY A 33 -1.70 8.85 -4.76
CA GLY A 33 -2.46 8.53 -3.55
C GLY A 33 -3.79 7.83 -3.79
N TRP A 34 -3.97 7.18 -4.95
CA TRP A 34 -5.19 6.47 -5.35
C TRP A 34 -5.77 5.54 -4.28
N ILE A 35 -4.93 4.98 -3.42
CA ILE A 35 -5.38 4.04 -2.40
C ILE A 35 -6.33 4.70 -1.39
N ALA A 36 -6.15 5.99 -1.09
CA ALA A 36 -6.94 6.69 -0.08
C ALA A 36 -8.45 6.73 -0.41
N SER A 37 -8.83 6.66 -1.69
CA SER A 37 -10.24 6.65 -2.10
C SER A 37 -10.89 5.26 -2.11
N VAL A 38 -10.10 4.20 -2.00
CA VAL A 38 -10.55 2.80 -2.07
C VAL A 38 -10.16 1.98 -0.85
N PHE A 39 -9.45 2.57 0.12
CA PHE A 39 -9.07 1.93 1.37
C PHE A 39 -10.23 2.03 2.36
N ASP A 40 -10.91 0.91 2.59
CA ASP A 40 -12.05 0.80 3.48
C ASP A 40 -11.68 0.15 4.83
N ASP A 41 -12.66 0.05 5.72
CA ASP A 41 -12.48 -0.51 7.06
C ASP A 41 -12.05 -1.98 7.03
N GLU A 42 -12.45 -2.75 6.01
CA GLU A 42 -12.07 -4.15 5.85
C GLU A 42 -10.60 -4.27 5.47
N ALA A 43 -10.15 -3.47 4.50
CA ALA A 43 -8.74 -3.39 4.09
C ALA A 43 -7.85 -2.94 5.26
N ASP A 44 -8.29 -1.94 6.03
CA ASP A 44 -7.57 -1.47 7.23
C ASP A 44 -7.47 -2.57 8.30
N ALA A 45 -8.58 -3.25 8.59
CA ALA A 45 -8.59 -4.34 9.56
C ALA A 45 -7.65 -5.48 9.14
N PHE A 46 -7.65 -5.86 7.86
CA PHE A 46 -6.74 -6.87 7.33
C PHE A 46 -5.27 -6.43 7.44
N LEU A 47 -4.96 -5.20 7.06
CA LEU A 47 -3.61 -4.64 7.14
C LEU A 47 -3.07 -4.68 8.57
N ASN A 48 -3.89 -4.23 9.53
CA ASN A 48 -3.56 -4.27 10.95
C ASN A 48 -3.29 -5.69 11.45
N GLN A 49 -4.10 -6.68 11.04
CA GLN A 49 -3.86 -8.09 11.39
C GLN A 49 -2.56 -8.65 10.82
N VAL A 50 -2.15 -8.20 9.62
CA VAL A 50 -0.86 -8.60 9.03
C VAL A 50 0.29 -7.98 9.81
N TYR A 51 0.22 -6.68 10.13
CA TYR A 51 1.25 -5.97 10.88
C TYR A 51 1.42 -6.49 12.31
N GLN A 52 0.35 -6.90 12.98
CA GLN A 52 0.41 -7.51 14.31
C GLN A 52 1.21 -8.83 14.37
N ARG A 53 1.45 -9.48 13.22
CA ARG A 53 2.24 -10.72 13.12
C ARG A 53 3.74 -10.44 12.90
N ALA A 54 4.11 -9.19 12.64
CA ALA A 54 5.49 -8.83 12.35
C ALA A 54 6.27 -8.55 13.63
N ASP A 55 7.40 -9.23 13.79
CA ASP A 55 8.36 -8.94 14.87
C ASP A 55 9.23 -7.70 14.55
N ALA A 56 9.38 -7.37 13.26
CA ALA A 56 10.15 -6.22 12.76
C ALA A 56 9.71 -5.82 11.35
N PHE A 57 10.01 -4.57 10.95
CA PHE A 57 9.76 -4.04 9.61
C PHE A 57 11.07 -3.80 8.85
N LEU A 58 11.04 -4.09 7.55
CA LEU A 58 12.09 -3.79 6.58
C LEU A 58 11.51 -2.83 5.56
N PHE A 59 12.20 -1.71 5.30
CA PHE A 59 11.79 -0.64 4.39
C PHE A 59 12.77 -0.51 3.23
#